data_AF-A0A6L7YDB6-F1
#
_entry.id   AF-A0A6L7YDB6-F1
#
_cell.length_a   1.000
_cell.length_b   1.000
_cell.length_c   1.000
_cell.angle_alpha   90.00
_cell.angle_beta   90.00
_cell.angle_gamma   90.00
#
_symmetry.space_group_name_H-M   'P 1'
#
loop_
_entity.id
_entity.type
_entity.pdbx_description
1 polymer ?
#
loop_
_entity_poly.entity_id
_entity_poly.type
_entity_poly.pdbx_seq_one_letter_code
_entity_poly.pdbx_strand_id
1 'polypeptide(L)'
;MPAQDVADLRAMSEADLRNELEETQRALFNLRFQAATRQLADVSQVRSTRRRVARIKTLLHQRALLVEYGEMVEAAATAGNEAGDAGDQEE
;
A
#
# COMPACT_ATOMS: atom_id res chain seq x y z
N MET A 1 -19.25 12.88 6.72
CA MET A 1 -18.64 12.77 5.38
C MET A 1 -18.36 11.31 5.10
N PRO A 2 -18.73 10.76 3.92
CA PRO A 2 -18.50 9.36 3.61
C PRO A 2 -16.98 9.15 3.62
N ALA A 3 -16.52 8.20 4.43
CA ALA A 3 -15.20 7.65 4.24
C ALA A 3 -15.19 7.13 2.81
N GLN A 4 -14.33 7.64 1.93
CA GLN A 4 -14.01 6.89 0.73
C GLN A 4 -13.56 5.52 1.20
N ASP A 5 -14.39 4.53 0.86
CA ASP A 5 -14.36 3.25 1.50
C ASP A 5 -13.08 2.54 1.07
N VAL A 6 -12.60 1.61 1.90
CA VAL A 6 -11.40 0.84 1.59
C VAL A 6 -11.51 0.14 0.22
N ALA A 7 -12.74 -0.07 -0.27
CA ALA A 7 -13.04 -0.51 -1.62
C ALA A 7 -12.49 0.41 -2.72
N ASP A 8 -12.68 1.74 -2.60
CA ASP A 8 -12.21 2.71 -3.60
C ASP A 8 -10.69 2.75 -3.65
N LEU A 9 -10.04 2.72 -2.47
CA LEU A 9 -8.58 2.68 -2.37
C LEU A 9 -7.99 1.38 -2.93
N ARG A 10 -8.75 0.27 -2.90
CA ARG A 10 -8.29 -1.00 -3.50
C ARG A 10 -8.38 -0.99 -5.02
N ALA A 11 -9.33 -0.26 -5.59
CA ALA A 11 -9.53 -0.15 -7.03
C ALA A 11 -8.46 0.73 -7.72
N MET A 12 -7.76 1.59 -6.98
CA MET A 12 -6.73 2.49 -7.51
C MET A 12 -5.39 1.79 -7.80
N SER A 13 -4.64 2.31 -8.78
CA SER A 13 -3.28 1.85 -9.06
C SER A 13 -2.31 2.20 -7.92
N GLU A 14 -1.14 1.58 -7.90
CA GLU A 14 -0.13 1.88 -6.88
C GLU A 14 0.40 3.32 -6.98
N ALA A 15 0.53 3.84 -8.20
CA ALA A 15 0.94 5.22 -8.44
C ALA A 15 -0.11 6.21 -7.93
N ASP A 16 -1.39 5.95 -8.20
CA ASP A 16 -2.49 6.79 -7.72
C ASP A 16 -2.59 6.77 -6.20
N LEU A 17 -2.37 5.61 -5.57
CA LEU A 17 -2.34 5.50 -4.11
C LEU A 17 -1.20 6.30 -3.48
N ARG A 18 -0.03 6.38 -4.14
CA ARG A 18 1.08 7.21 -3.68
C ARG A 18 0.75 8.70 -3.78
N ASN A 19 0.16 9.12 -4.91
CA ASN A 19 -0.28 10.51 -5.11
C ASN A 19 -1.35 10.91 -4.07
N GLU A 20 -2.36 10.07 -3.86
CA GLU A 20 -3.41 10.29 -2.87
C GLU A 20 -2.86 10.34 -1.44
N LEU A 21 -1.84 9.52 -1.15
CA LEU A 21 -1.14 9.54 0.14
C LEU A 21 -0.45 10.87 0.38
N GLU A 22 0.22 11.44 -0.62
CA GLU A 22 0.86 12.76 -0.51
C GLU A 22 -0.17 13.86 -0.29
N GLU A 23 -1.24 13.87 -1.08
CA GLU A 23 -2.31 14.85 -0.95
C GLU A 23 -2.98 14.77 0.44
N THR A 24 -3.28 13.57 0.90
CA THR A 24 -3.87 13.33 2.22
C THR A 24 -2.92 13.76 3.35
N GLN A 25 -1.60 13.60 3.18
CA GLN A 25 -0.61 14.08 4.14
C GLN A 25 -0.55 15.61 4.20
N ARG A 26 -0.59 16.29 3.04
CA ARG A 26 -0.66 17.76 2.99
C ARG A 26 -1.93 18.27 3.66
N ALA A 27 -3.07 17.63 3.40
CA ALA A 27 -4.32 17.95 4.07
C ALA A 27 -4.22 17.77 5.61
N LEU A 28 -3.57 16.69 6.07
CA LEU A 28 -3.34 16.47 7.50
C LEU A 28 -2.43 17.55 8.11
N PHE A 29 -1.40 17.99 7.39
CA PHE A 29 -0.53 19.08 7.84
C PHE A 29 -1.32 20.38 8.02
N ASN A 30 -2.14 20.75 7.03
CA ASN A 30 -3.00 21.93 7.10
C ASN A 30 -4.00 21.85 8.25
N LEU A 31 -4.63 20.68 8.47
CA LEU A 31 -5.54 20.47 9.60
C LEU A 31 -4.83 20.58 10.95
N ARG A 32 -3.58 20.11 11.06
CA ARG A 32 -2.77 20.27 12.28
C ARG A 32 -2.36 21.72 12.51
N PHE A 33 -2.07 22.45 11.45
CA PHE A 33 -1.79 23.88 11.52
C PHE A 33 -3.02 24.67 12.01
N GLN A 34 -4.20 24.39 11.44
CA GLN A 34 -5.48 24.97 11.89
C GLN A 34 -5.83 24.59 13.34
N ALA A 35 -5.49 23.36 13.75
CA ALA A 35 -5.65 22.93 15.13
C ALA A 35 -4.76 23.74 16.08
N ALA A 36 -3.52 24.04 15.69
CA ALA A 36 -2.59 24.85 16.46
C ALA A 36 -3.04 26.31 16.60
N THR A 37 -3.65 26.88 15.54
CA THR A 37 -4.21 28.24 15.59
C THR A 37 -5.58 28.33 16.28
N ARG A 38 -6.11 27.20 16.78
CA ARG A 38 -7.46 27.08 17.38
C ARG A 38 -8.61 27.52 16.45
N GLN A 39 -8.39 27.52 15.14
CA GLN A 39 -9.39 27.86 14.13
C GLN A 39 -10.05 26.62 13.51
N LEU A 40 -9.76 25.44 14.05
CA LEU A 40 -10.29 24.19 13.52
C LEU A 40 -11.77 24.02 13.90
N ALA A 41 -12.64 24.04 12.89
CA ALA A 41 -14.08 23.86 13.07
C ALA A 41 -14.47 22.42 13.49
N ASP A 42 -13.74 21.41 13.02
CA ASP A 42 -14.05 20.00 13.28
C ASP A 42 -12.78 19.17 13.59
N VAL A 43 -12.63 18.80 14.85
CA VAL A 43 -11.50 18.00 15.36
C VAL A 43 -11.57 16.54 14.85
N SER A 44 -12.77 16.05 14.50
CA SER A 44 -12.95 14.69 14.00
C SER A 44 -12.25 14.46 12.66
N GLN A 45 -12.10 15.52 11.85
CA GLN A 45 -11.39 15.48 10.57
C GLN A 45 -9.93 15.08 10.73
N VAL A 46 -9.24 15.58 11.76
CA VAL A 46 -7.84 15.20 12.04
C VAL A 46 -7.72 13.70 12.26
N ARG A 47 -8.67 13.10 12.99
CA ARG A 47 -8.70 11.65 13.25
C ARG A 47 -9.03 10.87 11.98
N SER A 48 -9.97 11.35 11.18
CA SER A 48 -10.39 10.74 9.92
C SER A 48 -9.23 10.70 8.91
N THR A 49 -8.61 11.86 8.65
CA THR A 49 -7.49 12.01 7.72
C THR A 49 -6.29 11.15 8.14
N ARG A 50 -5.99 11.06 9.44
CA ARG A 50 -4.93 10.18 9.96
C ARG A 50 -5.23 8.70 9.68
N ARG A 51 -6.47 8.25 9.88
CA ARG A 51 -6.89 6.88 9.56
C ARG A 51 -6.81 6.60 8.07
N ARG A 52 -7.11 7.58 7.22
CA ARG A 52 -6.97 7.47 5.77
C ARG A 52 -5.51 7.23 5.35
N VAL A 53 -4.57 8.03 5.86
CA VAL A 53 -3.13 7.82 5.61
C VAL A 53 -2.69 6.42 6.04
N ALA A 54 -3.13 5.95 7.21
CA ALA A 54 -2.79 4.61 7.68
C ALA A 54 -3.32 3.51 6.75
N ARG A 55 -4.57 3.61 6.30
CA ARG A 55 -5.17 2.65 5.36
C ARG A 55 -4.41 2.57 4.04
N ILE A 56 -4.05 3.72 3.45
CA ILE A 56 -3.30 3.75 2.19
C ILE A 56 -1.92 3.08 2.37
N LYS A 57 -1.21 3.40 3.45
CA LYS A 57 0.07 2.77 3.78
C LYS A 57 -0.05 1.25 3.95
N THR A 58 -1.10 0.79 4.63
CA THR A 58 -1.36 -0.66 4.79
C THR A 58 -1.60 -1.34 3.44
N LEU A 59 -2.37 -0.74 2.53
CA LEU A 59 -2.61 -1.31 1.22
C LEU A 59 -1.34 -1.39 0.37
N LEU A 60 -0.52 -0.33 0.37
CA LEU A 60 0.78 -0.33 -0.31
C LEU A 60 1.69 -1.45 0.25
N HIS A 61 1.72 -1.61 1.58
CA HIS A 61 2.52 -2.67 2.20
C HIS A 61 1.99 -4.07 1.88
N GLN A 62 0.66 -4.27 1.89
CA GLN A 62 0.05 -5.54 1.50
C GLN A 62 0.41 -5.93 0.05
N ARG A 63 0.41 -4.96 -0.88
CA ARG A 63 0.83 -5.20 -2.27
C ARG A 63 2.31 -5.57 -2.35
N ALA A 64 3.17 -4.87 -1.62
CA ALA A 64 4.60 -5.17 -1.59
C ALA A 64 4.88 -6.59 -1.06
N LEU A 65 4.24 -6.99 0.04
CA LEU A 65 4.38 -8.34 0.59
C LEU A 65 3.89 -9.41 -0.40
N LEU A 66 2.78 -9.18 -1.10
CA LEU A 66 2.28 -10.14 -2.11
C LEU A 66 3.27 -10.34 -3.27
N VAL A 67 3.93 -9.27 -3.71
CA VAL A 67 4.99 -9.37 -4.74
C VAL A 67 6.17 -10.18 -4.20
N GLU A 68 6.64 -9.88 -2.99
CA GLU A 68 7.74 -10.59 -2.34
C GLU A 68 7.44 -12.10 -2.19
N TYR A 69 6.23 -12.46 -1.75
CA TYR A 69 5.81 -13.87 -1.70
C TYR A 69 5.72 -14.52 -3.09
N GLY A 70 5.32 -13.78 -4.12
CA GLY A 70 5.32 -14.25 -5.51
C GLY A 70 6.72 -14.57 -6.01
N GLU A 71 7.66 -13.65 -5.79
CA GLU A 71 9.08 -13.82 -6.14
C GLU A 71 9.72 -15.01 -5.41
N MET A 72 9.36 -15.24 -4.14
CA MET A 72 9.80 -16.42 -3.39
C MET A 72 9.25 -17.73 -3.95
N VAL A 73 7.99 -17.74 -4.44
CA VAL A 73 7.38 -18.94 -5.04
C VAL A 73 7.98 -19.25 -6.40
N GLU A 74 8.23 -18.24 -7.24
CA GLU A 74 8.90 -18.45 -8.54
C GLU A 74 10.34 -18.93 -8.36
N ALA A 75 11.09 -18.38 -7.40
CA ALA A 75 12.46 -18.83 -7.10
C ALA A 75 12.51 -20.29 -6.60
N ALA A 76 11.49 -20.75 -5.85
CA ALA A 76 11.39 -22.15 -5.45
C ALA A 76 10.98 -23.07 -6.62
N ALA A 77 10.17 -22.59 -7.56
CA ALA A 77 9.74 -23.35 -8.73
C ALA A 77 10.86 -23.56 -9.76
N THR A 78 11.73 -22.56 -9.98
CA THR A 78 12.87 -22.68 -10.89
C THR A 78 13.93 -23.64 -10.36
N ALA A 79 14.20 -23.65 -9.05
CA ALA A 79 15.13 -24.59 -8.42
C ALA A 79 14.69 -26.07 -8.55
N GLY A 80 13.39 -26.34 -8.73
CA GLY A 80 12.86 -27.70 -8.93
C GLY A 80 12.97 -28.23 -10.36
N ASN A 81 13.14 -27.35 -11.36
CA ASN A 81 13.15 -27.74 -12.77
C ASN A 81 14.56 -28.01 -13.33
N GLU A 82 15.62 -27.60 -12.64
CA GLU A 82 17.02 -27.81 -13.06
C GLU A 82 17.60 -29.17 -12.65
N ALA A 83 16.90 -29.95 -11.81
CA ALA A 83 17.34 -31.27 -11.37
C ALA A 83 16.94 -32.44 -12.31
N GLY A 84 16.29 -32.14 -13.45
CA GLY A 84 15.70 -33.15 -14.35
C GLY A 84 16.47 -33.49 -15.63
N ASP A 85 17.56 -32.78 -15.97
CA ASP A 85 18.24 -32.90 -17.28
C ASP A 85 19.71 -33.40 -17.19
N ALA A 86 20.10 -34.02 -16.07
CA ALA A 86 21.47 -34.49 -15.86
C ALA A 86 21.65 -36.01 -16.04
N GLY A 87 20.80 -36.66 -16.84
CA GLY A 87 20.79 -38.12 -16.95
C GLY A 87 20.37 -38.64 -18.33
N ASP A 88 21.15 -38.33 -19.36
CA ASP A 88 21.30 -39.24 -20.51
C ASP A 88 22.62 -38.93 -21.26
N GLN A 89 23.70 -39.51 -20.76
CA GLN A 89 24.94 -39.76 -21.50
C GLN A 89 25.21 -41.26 -21.46
N GLU A 90 24.42 -42.02 -22.22
CA GLU A 90 24.74 -43.35 -22.74
C GLU A 90 24.38 -43.22 -24.24
N GLU A 91 25.24 -43.38 -25.24
CA GLU A 91 26.38 -44.27 -25.47
C GLU A 91 27.32 -43.64 -26.51
#